data_AF-A0A651FZP3-F1
#
_entry.id   AF-A0A651FZP3-F1
#
_cell.length_a   1.000
_cell.length_b   1.000
_cell.length_c   1.000
_cell.angle_alpha   90.00
_cell.angle_beta   90.00
_cell.angle_gamma   90.00
#
_symmetry.space_group_name_H-M   'P 1'
#
loop_
_entity.id
_entity.type
_entity.pdbx_description
1 polymer ?
#
loop_
_entity_poly.entity_id
_entity_poly.type
_entity_poly.pdbx_seq_one_letter_code
_entity_poly.pdbx_strand_id
1 'polypeptide(L)'
;MVQALLLLIGMLIMLVAGTAKALAAEDSVPAPIDHEHSQDIIILENGHRFYAKVIQATGRVVTINMPHGEVQLPRALVASIHLGLESRLRLLDENDYEAVLALARWCSERELMDEALDLAQRAWDLEPQQEYRAVLLLARLLDAREGRQLEALTYYRHYRDRGGSDGAVLDRLNELEQHYRSYEEAMQAYQQQTASARENHMEGLEARENWQDDPQYANEVTWEHRTVHHQGVDNIVLAITYHGGSHDKATIRRARTFSIDQHPSLSFLIANPEDAAIAVSLAVKTGPSYTYYESRTVTVSPEEGQWQRIEFDFTSTDWKSEASNWGHSASIGTADDPRSREVRELQIQFHNRNRQGLVLLDAIPPFRSP
;
A
#
# COMPACT_ATOMS: atom_id res chain seq x y z
N MET A 1 1.63 -26.00 1.09
CA MET A 1 0.57 -25.24 1.81
C MET A 1 0.73 -23.74 1.68
N VAL A 2 1.89 -23.14 1.99
CA VAL A 2 2.16 -21.69 1.81
C VAL A 2 1.94 -21.21 0.35
N GLN A 3 2.35 -22.02 -0.63
CA GLN A 3 2.14 -21.72 -2.06
C GLN A 3 0.66 -21.70 -2.47
N ALA A 4 -0.19 -22.52 -1.81
CA ALA A 4 -1.63 -22.53 -2.05
C ALA A 4 -2.32 -21.32 -1.41
N LEU A 5 -1.80 -20.82 -0.29
CA LEU A 5 -2.29 -19.60 0.37
C LEU A 5 -1.90 -18.33 -0.41
N LEU A 6 -0.68 -18.26 -0.95
CA LEU A 6 -0.26 -17.17 -1.84
C LEU A 6 -1.05 -17.17 -3.17
N LEU A 7 -1.38 -18.35 -3.70
CA LEU A 7 -2.30 -18.49 -4.83
C LEU A 7 -3.72 -18.07 -4.46
N LEU A 8 -4.21 -18.33 -3.25
CA LEU A 8 -5.54 -17.91 -2.81
C LEU A 8 -5.62 -16.39 -2.60
N ILE A 9 -4.60 -15.77 -2.00
CA ILE A 9 -4.49 -14.31 -1.82
C ILE A 9 -4.31 -13.62 -3.18
N GLY A 10 -3.48 -14.19 -4.06
CA GLY A 10 -3.31 -13.71 -5.44
C GLY A 10 -4.57 -13.88 -6.29
N MET A 11 -5.33 -14.97 -6.12
CA MET A 11 -6.64 -15.14 -6.74
C MET A 11 -7.68 -14.21 -6.13
N LEU A 12 -7.62 -13.86 -4.84
CA LEU A 12 -8.50 -12.85 -4.24
C LEU A 12 -8.26 -11.47 -4.87
N ILE A 13 -7.00 -11.10 -5.09
CA ILE A 13 -6.62 -9.86 -5.79
C ILE A 13 -7.04 -9.92 -7.27
N MET A 14 -6.85 -11.06 -7.96
CA MET A 14 -7.18 -11.19 -9.37
C MET A 14 -8.68 -11.41 -9.68
N LEU A 15 -9.48 -11.98 -8.77
CA LEU A 15 -10.93 -12.10 -8.95
C LEU A 15 -11.64 -10.77 -8.67
N VAL A 16 -11.07 -9.93 -7.79
CA VAL A 16 -11.55 -8.56 -7.56
C VAL A 16 -11.21 -7.63 -8.73
N ALA A 17 -10.13 -7.90 -9.48
CA ALA A 17 -9.75 -7.18 -10.70
C ALA A 17 -10.45 -7.69 -12.00
N GLY A 18 -11.34 -8.67 -11.89
CA GLY A 18 -11.82 -9.49 -13.00
C GLY A 18 -12.98 -8.94 -13.83
N THR A 19 -12.88 -7.74 -14.40
CA THR A 19 -13.43 -7.38 -15.75
C THR A 19 -12.79 -6.09 -16.31
N ALA A 20 -11.51 -5.82 -16.05
CA ALA A 20 -10.79 -4.77 -16.79
C ALA A 20 -10.14 -5.36 -18.06
N LYS A 21 -10.71 -4.98 -19.19
CA LYS A 21 -10.34 -5.35 -20.56
C LYS A 21 -8.86 -5.02 -20.83
N ALA A 22 -8.07 -6.01 -21.25
CA ALA A 22 -6.71 -5.81 -21.72
C ALA A 22 -6.69 -4.96 -23.00
N LEU A 23 -6.07 -3.79 -22.94
CA LEU A 23 -5.67 -2.99 -24.10
C LEU A 23 -4.18 -2.69 -23.98
N ALA A 24 -3.47 -3.05 -25.04
CA ALA A 24 -2.03 -2.98 -25.17
C ALA A 24 -1.53 -1.53 -25.10
N ALA A 25 -0.32 -1.38 -24.56
CA ALA A 25 0.44 -0.14 -24.56
C ALA A 25 0.90 0.19 -25.99
N GLU A 26 0.15 1.06 -26.66
CA GLU A 26 0.66 1.94 -27.72
C GLU A 26 0.82 3.33 -27.11
N ASP A 27 1.87 4.05 -27.54
CA ASP A 27 2.19 5.44 -27.17
C ASP A 27 0.95 6.35 -27.27
N SER A 28 0.24 6.54 -26.15
CA SER A 28 -0.94 7.38 -26.11
C SER A 28 -0.54 8.84 -25.92
N VAL A 29 -0.79 9.62 -26.97
CA VAL A 29 -1.09 11.04 -26.86
C VAL A 29 -2.08 11.21 -25.69
N PRO A 30 -1.88 12.14 -24.74
CA PRO A 30 -2.82 12.32 -23.63
C PRO A 30 -4.23 12.46 -24.22
N ALA A 31 -5.13 11.57 -23.81
CA ALA A 31 -6.51 11.61 -24.24
C ALA A 31 -7.03 13.04 -24.01
N PRO A 32 -7.78 13.62 -24.98
CA PRO A 32 -8.35 14.94 -24.79
C PRO A 32 -9.10 14.95 -23.46
N ILE A 33 -8.76 15.92 -22.60
CA ILE A 33 -9.45 16.12 -21.33
C ILE A 33 -10.95 16.16 -21.66
N ASP A 34 -11.70 15.25 -21.06
CA ASP A 34 -13.10 15.00 -21.39
C ASP A 34 -13.96 16.18 -20.89
N HIS A 35 -13.93 17.28 -21.65
CA HIS A 35 -14.63 18.52 -21.32
C HIS A 35 -16.15 18.35 -21.37
N GLU A 36 -16.66 17.21 -21.85
CA GLU A 36 -18.07 16.97 -22.15
C GLU A 36 -18.96 16.99 -20.88
N HIS A 37 -18.41 16.71 -19.70
CA HIS A 37 -19.16 16.68 -18.45
C HIS A 37 -19.14 18.01 -17.66
N SER A 38 -18.19 18.89 -17.99
CA SER A 38 -17.99 20.17 -17.29
C SER A 38 -18.81 21.33 -17.88
N GLN A 39 -19.17 21.26 -19.17
CA GLN A 39 -19.84 22.34 -19.87
C GLN A 39 -21.35 22.09 -19.99
N ASP A 40 -22.14 23.17 -19.91
CA ASP A 40 -23.57 23.06 -20.23
C ASP A 40 -23.75 23.07 -21.75
N ILE A 41 -24.73 22.30 -22.22
CA ILE A 41 -25.11 22.22 -23.63
C ILE A 41 -26.44 22.93 -23.79
N ILE A 42 -26.42 24.04 -24.53
CA ILE A 42 -27.62 24.80 -24.88
C ILE A 42 -27.98 24.46 -26.32
N ILE A 43 -29.15 23.86 -26.53
CA ILE A 43 -29.67 23.49 -27.85
C ILE A 43 -30.71 24.53 -28.25
N LEU A 44 -30.50 25.19 -29.38
CA LEU A 44 -31.45 26.15 -29.93
C LEU A 44 -32.57 25.46 -30.71
N GLU A 45 -33.67 26.17 -30.96
CA GLU A 45 -34.81 25.70 -31.77
C GLU A 45 -34.43 25.29 -33.20
N ASN A 46 -33.35 25.87 -33.75
CA ASN A 46 -32.81 25.49 -35.06
C ASN A 46 -31.84 24.29 -35.02
N GLY A 47 -31.66 23.65 -33.85
CA GLY A 47 -30.77 22.52 -33.65
C GLY A 47 -29.30 22.85 -33.40
N HIS A 48 -28.90 24.13 -33.47
CA HIS A 48 -27.51 24.52 -33.14
C HIS A 48 -27.23 24.31 -31.65
N ARG A 49 -26.01 23.89 -31.33
CA ARG A 49 -25.54 23.61 -29.96
C ARG A 49 -24.48 24.62 -29.54
N PHE A 50 -24.63 25.17 -28.35
CA PHE A 50 -23.62 25.99 -27.68
C PHE A 50 -23.11 25.25 -26.46
N TYR A 51 -21.79 25.25 -26.29
CA TYR A 51 -21.13 24.74 -25.11
C TYR A 51 -20.68 25.94 -24.28
N ALA A 52 -21.39 26.23 -23.20
CA ALA A 52 -21.22 27.44 -22.41
C ALA A 52 -21.73 27.25 -21.00
N LYS A 53 -21.25 28.03 -20.03
CA LYS A 53 -21.73 27.94 -18.64
C LYS A 53 -22.99 28.78 -18.47
N VAL A 54 -24.13 28.15 -18.21
CA VAL A 54 -25.39 28.80 -17.86
C VAL A 54 -25.23 29.50 -16.52
N ILE A 55 -25.45 30.81 -16.52
CA ILE A 55 -25.46 31.66 -15.33
C ILE A 55 -26.86 31.68 -14.72
N GLN A 56 -27.86 31.91 -15.58
CA GLN A 56 -29.26 32.05 -15.18
C GLN A 56 -30.19 31.62 -16.31
N ALA A 57 -31.25 30.89 -15.99
CA ALA A 57 -32.31 30.55 -16.93
C ALA A 57 -33.66 31.01 -16.37
N THR A 58 -34.28 32.00 -17.02
CA THR A 58 -35.60 32.52 -16.67
C THR A 58 -36.61 32.16 -17.76
N GLY A 59 -37.90 32.46 -17.53
CA GLY A 59 -38.93 32.29 -18.56
C GLY A 59 -38.76 33.19 -19.79
N ARG A 60 -37.89 34.21 -19.74
CA ARG A 60 -37.69 35.19 -20.84
C ARG A 60 -36.33 35.11 -21.49
N VAL A 61 -35.28 34.90 -20.70
CA VAL A 61 -33.89 34.90 -21.18
C VAL A 61 -33.07 33.81 -20.51
N VAL A 62 -32.08 33.31 -21.23
CA VAL A 62 -31.02 32.40 -20.77
C VAL A 62 -29.70 33.15 -20.88
N THR A 63 -29.04 33.39 -19.75
CA THR A 63 -27.72 34.04 -19.70
C THR A 63 -26.65 32.96 -19.63
N ILE A 64 -25.73 32.96 -20.59
CA ILE A 64 -24.60 32.04 -20.67
C ILE A 64 -23.28 32.80 -20.62
N ASN A 65 -22.27 32.22 -19.97
CA ASN A 65 -20.91 32.70 -19.96
C ASN A 65 -20.11 32.02 -21.07
N MET A 66 -19.61 32.82 -22.02
CA MET A 66 -18.70 32.41 -23.08
C MET A 66 -17.28 32.86 -22.73
N PRO A 67 -16.23 32.32 -23.38
CA PRO A 67 -14.84 32.76 -23.14
C PRO A 67 -14.60 34.27 -23.29
N HIS A 68 -15.46 34.97 -24.02
CA HIS A 68 -15.35 36.41 -24.29
C HIS A 68 -16.42 37.27 -23.61
N GLY A 69 -17.15 36.70 -22.64
CA GLY A 69 -18.14 37.43 -21.83
C GLY A 69 -19.52 36.78 -21.80
N GLU A 70 -20.47 37.50 -21.23
CA GLU A 70 -21.84 37.04 -21.06
C GLU A 70 -22.68 37.28 -22.31
N VAL A 71 -23.47 36.28 -22.69
CA VAL A 71 -24.43 36.35 -23.79
C VAL A 71 -25.81 36.05 -23.24
N GLN A 72 -26.78 36.92 -23.57
CA GLN A 72 -28.19 36.70 -23.25
C GLN A 72 -28.92 36.19 -24.50
N LEU A 73 -29.48 34.99 -24.38
CA LEU A 73 -30.31 34.37 -25.41
C LEU A 73 -31.78 34.52 -25.02
N PRO A 74 -32.67 34.99 -25.91
CA PRO A 74 -34.12 34.90 -25.68
C PRO A 74 -34.52 33.44 -25.42
N ARG A 75 -35.29 33.17 -24.37
CA ARG A 75 -35.70 31.80 -24.00
C ARG A 75 -36.44 31.09 -25.12
N ALA A 76 -37.19 31.84 -25.93
CA ALA A 76 -37.91 31.35 -27.10
C ALA A 76 -37.02 30.81 -28.24
N LEU A 77 -35.70 31.08 -28.21
CA LEU A 77 -34.74 30.50 -29.15
C LEU A 77 -34.09 29.21 -28.63
N VAL A 78 -34.30 28.86 -27.35
CA VAL A 78 -33.61 27.75 -26.68
C VAL A 78 -34.58 26.58 -26.53
N ALA A 79 -34.36 25.51 -27.29
CA ALA A 79 -35.16 24.28 -27.22
C ALA A 79 -34.91 23.52 -25.91
N SER A 80 -33.63 23.28 -25.56
CA SER A 80 -33.28 22.58 -24.32
C SER A 80 -31.96 23.09 -23.73
N ILE A 81 -31.80 22.87 -22.43
CA ILE A 81 -30.58 23.16 -21.68
C ILE A 81 -30.20 21.90 -20.93
N HIS A 82 -29.01 21.37 -21.22
CA HIS A 82 -28.44 20.23 -20.50
C HIS A 82 -27.29 20.76 -19.64
N LEU A 83 -27.55 20.89 -18.35
CA LEU A 83 -26.53 21.37 -17.41
C LEU A 83 -25.46 20.30 -17.19
N GLY A 84 -24.20 20.71 -17.24
CA GLY A 84 -23.03 19.99 -16.77
C GLY A 84 -22.91 20.04 -15.25
N LEU A 85 -21.90 19.37 -14.71
CA LEU A 85 -21.76 19.15 -13.27
C LEU A 85 -21.63 20.47 -12.49
N GLU A 86 -20.76 21.39 -12.91
CA GLU A 86 -20.53 22.65 -12.17
C GLU A 86 -21.80 23.50 -12.03
N SER A 87 -22.62 23.57 -13.09
CA SER A 87 -23.86 24.34 -13.06
C SER A 87 -24.93 23.64 -12.23
N ARG A 88 -24.98 22.31 -12.25
CA ARG A 88 -25.87 21.54 -11.36
C ARG A 88 -25.51 21.75 -9.90
N LEU A 89 -24.23 21.64 -9.53
CA LEU A 89 -23.75 21.88 -8.17
C LEU A 89 -24.08 23.29 -7.69
N ARG A 90 -23.91 24.30 -8.56
CA ARG A 90 -24.21 25.71 -8.22
C ARG A 90 -25.71 25.97 -7.98
N LEU A 91 -26.58 25.25 -8.69
CA LEU A 91 -28.04 25.37 -8.58
C LEU A 91 -28.62 24.41 -7.54
N LEU A 92 -27.80 23.52 -6.98
CA LEU A 92 -28.21 22.55 -5.98
C LEU A 92 -28.50 23.27 -4.67
N ASP A 93 -29.70 23.09 -4.13
CA ASP A 93 -29.94 23.41 -2.72
C ASP A 93 -29.25 22.33 -1.88
N GLU A 94 -28.23 22.79 -1.18
CA GLU A 94 -27.33 22.03 -0.33
C GLU A 94 -28.02 21.23 0.78
N ASN A 95 -29.24 21.61 1.16
CA ASN A 95 -30.05 20.97 2.19
C ASN A 95 -31.23 20.16 1.62
N ASP A 96 -31.42 20.16 0.30
CA ASP A 96 -32.47 19.38 -0.36
C ASP A 96 -31.95 17.97 -0.63
N TYR A 97 -32.34 17.04 0.24
CA TYR A 97 -31.96 15.63 0.16
C TYR A 97 -32.29 15.00 -1.21
N GLU A 98 -33.49 15.23 -1.75
CA GLU A 98 -33.89 14.62 -3.03
C GLU A 98 -33.09 15.21 -4.20
N ALA A 99 -32.81 16.51 -4.17
CA ALA A 99 -31.98 17.15 -5.19
C ALA A 99 -30.53 16.63 -5.15
N VAL A 100 -29.94 16.49 -3.96
CA VAL A 100 -28.55 15.98 -3.79
C VAL A 100 -28.47 14.53 -4.26
N LEU A 101 -29.42 13.68 -3.85
CA LEU A 101 -29.46 12.29 -4.27
C LEU A 101 -29.69 12.13 -5.78
N ALA A 102 -30.56 12.96 -6.37
CA ALA A 102 -30.77 12.97 -7.81
C ALA A 102 -29.49 13.35 -8.56
N LEU A 103 -28.72 14.33 -8.06
CA LEU A 103 -27.43 14.68 -8.66
C LEU A 103 -26.38 13.58 -8.50
N ALA A 104 -26.35 12.89 -7.35
CA ALA A 104 -25.46 11.75 -7.13
C ALA A 104 -25.71 10.63 -8.16
N ARG A 105 -26.99 10.29 -8.42
CA ARG A 105 -27.37 9.31 -9.45
C ARG A 105 -26.96 9.77 -10.85
N TRP A 106 -27.19 11.03 -11.17
CA TRP A 106 -26.78 11.61 -12.45
C TRP A 106 -25.26 11.54 -12.67
N CYS A 107 -24.47 11.74 -11.61
CA CYS A 107 -23.00 11.58 -11.65
C CYS A 107 -22.63 10.10 -11.88
N SER A 108 -23.28 9.17 -11.17
CA SER A 108 -23.07 7.74 -11.33
C SER A 108 -23.35 7.26 -12.76
N GLU A 109 -24.43 7.74 -13.40
CA GLU A 109 -24.79 7.40 -14.79
C GLU A 109 -23.78 7.93 -15.82
N ARG A 110 -22.92 8.87 -15.44
CA ARG A 110 -21.87 9.47 -16.28
C ARG A 110 -20.47 9.04 -15.90
N GLU A 111 -20.35 7.99 -15.09
CA GLU A 111 -19.05 7.49 -14.63
C GLU A 111 -18.23 8.52 -13.82
N LEU A 112 -18.87 9.56 -13.30
CA LEU A 112 -18.29 10.57 -12.39
C LEU A 112 -18.31 10.03 -10.96
N MET A 113 -17.49 9.01 -10.72
CA MET A 113 -17.59 8.16 -9.52
C MET A 113 -17.22 8.88 -8.22
N ASP A 114 -16.23 9.79 -8.24
CA ASP A 114 -15.82 10.51 -7.03
C ASP A 114 -16.92 11.46 -6.57
N GLU A 115 -17.51 12.22 -7.49
CA GLU A 115 -18.57 13.16 -7.21
C GLU A 115 -19.88 12.46 -6.87
N ALA A 116 -20.17 11.32 -7.51
CA ALA A 116 -21.29 10.48 -7.13
C ALA A 116 -21.18 9.99 -5.68
N LEU A 117 -19.99 9.57 -5.24
CA LEU A 117 -19.74 9.11 -3.88
C LEU A 117 -19.89 10.25 -2.87
N ASP A 118 -19.29 11.41 -3.13
CA ASP A 118 -19.37 12.58 -2.25
C ASP A 118 -20.83 13.04 -2.08
N LEU A 119 -21.57 13.17 -3.18
CA LEU A 119 -22.98 13.56 -3.14
C LEU A 119 -23.87 12.49 -2.50
N ALA A 120 -23.60 11.20 -2.72
CA ALA A 120 -24.37 10.12 -2.07
C ALA A 120 -24.14 10.10 -0.55
N GLN A 121 -22.89 10.32 -0.10
CA GLN A 121 -22.54 10.47 1.31
C GLN A 121 -23.24 11.69 1.92
N ARG A 122 -23.18 12.83 1.24
CA ARG A 122 -23.84 14.05 1.68
C ARG A 122 -25.36 13.88 1.78
N ALA A 123 -26.00 13.23 0.81
CA ALA A 123 -27.42 12.92 0.88
C ALA A 123 -27.73 12.03 2.10
N TRP A 124 -26.88 11.04 2.38
CA TRP A 124 -27.02 10.21 3.58
C TRP A 124 -26.91 11.00 4.88
N ASP A 125 -26.00 11.97 4.95
CA ASP A 125 -25.79 12.81 6.14
C ASP A 125 -26.96 13.78 6.40
N LEU A 126 -27.68 14.22 5.36
CA LEU A 126 -28.84 15.12 5.47
C LEU A 126 -30.04 14.43 6.14
N GLU A 127 -30.36 13.20 5.73
CA GLU A 127 -31.48 12.44 6.29
C GLU A 127 -31.08 11.02 6.71
N PRO A 128 -30.27 10.88 7.77
CA PRO A 128 -29.72 9.59 8.16
C PRO A 128 -30.76 8.63 8.72
N GLN A 129 -32.05 8.96 8.80
CA GLN A 129 -33.08 8.10 9.41
C GLN A 129 -34.21 7.73 8.45
N GLN A 130 -34.45 8.50 7.38
CA GLN A 130 -35.69 8.38 6.63
C GLN A 130 -35.57 7.52 5.37
N GLU A 131 -34.37 7.32 4.80
CA GLU A 131 -34.31 6.67 3.49
C GLU A 131 -33.12 5.72 3.26
N TYR A 132 -33.46 4.52 2.81
CA TYR A 132 -32.51 3.50 2.35
C TYR A 132 -31.90 3.82 0.97
N ARG A 133 -32.41 4.85 0.26
CA ARG A 133 -32.02 5.16 -1.12
C ARG A 133 -30.59 5.70 -1.23
N ALA A 134 -30.20 6.63 -0.35
CA ALA A 134 -28.84 7.17 -0.33
C ALA A 134 -27.81 6.11 0.10
N VAL A 135 -28.09 5.34 1.17
CA VAL A 135 -27.25 4.22 1.63
C VAL A 135 -27.03 3.20 0.51
N LEU A 136 -28.10 2.84 -0.20
CA LEU A 136 -28.00 1.85 -1.26
C LEU A 136 -27.17 2.36 -2.44
N LEU A 137 -27.32 3.64 -2.81
CA LEU A 137 -26.49 4.24 -3.84
C LEU A 137 -25.01 4.24 -3.42
N LEU A 138 -24.72 4.66 -2.18
CA LEU A 138 -23.38 4.68 -1.61
C LEU A 138 -22.76 3.27 -1.57
N ALA A 139 -23.51 2.26 -1.12
CA ALA A 139 -23.08 0.87 -1.13
C ALA A 139 -22.70 0.39 -2.53
N ARG A 140 -23.54 0.67 -3.54
CA ARG A 140 -23.30 0.28 -4.94
C ARG A 140 -22.08 0.98 -5.54
N LEU A 141 -21.91 2.28 -5.26
CA LEU A 141 -20.75 3.04 -5.75
C LEU A 141 -19.43 2.55 -5.13
N LEU A 142 -19.45 2.17 -3.85
CA LEU A 142 -18.29 1.59 -3.17
C LEU A 142 -17.98 0.18 -3.68
N ASP A 143 -19.00 -0.65 -3.90
CA ASP A 143 -18.84 -2.01 -4.41
C ASP A 143 -18.29 -2.04 -5.85
N ALA A 144 -18.65 -1.03 -6.65
CA ALA A 144 -18.13 -0.84 -8.00
C ALA A 144 -16.64 -0.40 -8.02
N ARG A 145 -16.06 0.05 -6.90
CA ARG A 145 -14.65 0.42 -6.81
C ARG A 145 -13.78 -0.73 -6.34
N GLU A 146 -12.69 -0.95 -7.07
CA GLU A 146 -11.68 -1.94 -6.70
C GLU A 146 -11.13 -1.65 -5.29
N GLY A 147 -11.09 -2.68 -4.45
CA GLY A 147 -10.57 -2.61 -3.08
C GLY A 147 -11.50 -1.98 -2.03
N ARG A 148 -12.69 -1.48 -2.40
CA ARG A 148 -13.63 -0.83 -1.45
C ARG A 148 -14.84 -1.69 -1.05
N GLN A 149 -14.82 -2.98 -1.37
CA GLN A 149 -15.92 -3.90 -1.07
C GLN A 149 -16.20 -4.07 0.43
N LEU A 150 -15.17 -3.93 1.28
CA LEU A 150 -15.35 -3.99 2.73
C LEU A 150 -16.13 -2.79 3.27
N GLU A 151 -15.89 -1.60 2.71
CA GLU A 151 -16.67 -0.41 3.03
C GLU A 151 -18.12 -0.57 2.53
N ALA A 152 -18.29 -1.06 1.30
CA ALA A 152 -19.61 -1.34 0.72
C ALA A 152 -20.43 -2.31 1.59
N LEU A 153 -19.79 -3.38 2.10
CA LEU A 153 -20.41 -4.36 2.99
C LEU A 153 -21.05 -3.69 4.23
N THR A 154 -20.42 -2.67 4.79
CA THR A 154 -20.95 -1.91 5.94
C THR A 154 -22.28 -1.23 5.57
N TYR A 155 -22.35 -0.58 4.41
CA TYR A 155 -23.57 0.09 3.96
C TYR A 155 -24.66 -0.88 3.53
N TYR A 156 -24.33 -2.02 2.91
CA TYR A 156 -25.30 -3.07 2.62
C TYR A 156 -25.93 -3.66 3.90
N ARG A 157 -25.14 -3.85 4.97
CA ARG A 157 -25.68 -4.26 6.27
C ARG A 157 -26.62 -3.20 6.85
N HIS A 158 -26.23 -1.92 6.80
CA HIS A 158 -27.11 -0.82 7.20
C HIS A 158 -28.43 -0.78 6.40
N TYR A 159 -28.38 -1.04 5.09
CA TYR A 159 -29.57 -1.15 4.25
C TYR A 159 -30.52 -2.25 4.76
N ARG A 160 -29.99 -3.47 4.98
CA ARG A 160 -30.76 -4.61 5.52
C ARG A 160 -31.35 -4.30 6.89
N ASP A 161 -30.54 -3.80 7.81
CA ASP A 161 -30.92 -3.59 9.22
C ASP A 161 -32.02 -2.52 9.37
N ARG A 162 -32.21 -1.68 8.35
CA ARG A 162 -33.29 -0.68 8.27
C ARG A 162 -34.53 -1.18 7.54
N GLY A 163 -34.63 -2.49 7.29
CA GLY A 163 -35.78 -3.10 6.63
C GLY A 163 -35.73 -3.05 5.11
N GLY A 164 -34.56 -2.80 4.51
CA GLY A 164 -34.35 -2.95 3.08
C GLY A 164 -34.64 -4.39 2.62
N SER A 165 -35.45 -4.53 1.57
CA SER A 165 -36.01 -5.82 1.13
C SER A 165 -35.79 -6.14 -0.35
N ASP A 166 -34.95 -5.37 -1.05
CA ASP A 166 -34.60 -5.66 -2.45
C ASP A 166 -33.78 -6.95 -2.52
N GLY A 167 -34.33 -7.98 -3.17
CA GLY A 167 -33.72 -9.31 -3.23
C GLY A 167 -32.33 -9.32 -3.85
N ALA A 168 -32.10 -8.57 -4.93
CA ALA A 168 -30.79 -8.52 -5.59
C ALA A 168 -29.73 -7.85 -4.70
N VAL A 169 -30.14 -6.85 -3.91
CA VAL A 169 -29.26 -6.20 -2.93
C VAL A 169 -28.90 -7.15 -1.78
N LEU A 170 -29.88 -7.92 -1.29
CA LEU A 170 -29.64 -8.89 -0.22
C LEU A 170 -28.79 -10.07 -0.69
N ASP A 171 -28.96 -10.52 -1.93
CA ASP A 171 -28.11 -11.55 -2.54
C ASP A 171 -26.66 -11.06 -2.64
N ARG A 172 -26.45 -9.83 -3.13
CA ARG A 172 -25.12 -9.22 -3.19
C ARG A 172 -24.48 -9.05 -1.80
N LEU A 173 -25.26 -8.65 -0.80
CA LEU A 173 -24.82 -8.60 0.60
C LEU A 173 -24.35 -9.98 1.09
N ASN A 174 -25.12 -11.04 0.81
CA ASN A 174 -24.75 -12.40 1.20
C ASN A 174 -23.44 -12.86 0.55
N GLU A 175 -23.21 -12.54 -0.74
CA GLU A 175 -21.94 -12.81 -1.42
C GLU A 175 -20.76 -12.13 -0.73
N LEU A 176 -20.88 -10.84 -0.41
CA LEU A 176 -19.83 -10.08 0.28
C LEU A 176 -19.56 -10.61 1.70
N GLU A 177 -20.61 -11.00 2.44
CA GLU A 177 -20.47 -11.59 3.77
C GLU A 177 -19.77 -12.96 3.74
N GLN A 178 -20.08 -13.81 2.76
CA GLN A 178 -19.41 -15.09 2.57
C GLN A 178 -17.94 -14.90 2.18
N HIS A 179 -17.66 -13.99 1.25
CA HIS A 179 -16.29 -13.67 0.86
C HIS A 179 -15.48 -13.20 2.06
N TYR A 180 -16.00 -12.26 2.86
CA TYR A 180 -15.29 -11.75 4.03
C TYR A 180 -15.08 -12.82 5.10
N ARG A 181 -16.07 -13.67 5.37
CA ARG A 181 -15.91 -14.79 6.32
C ARG A 181 -14.79 -15.73 5.90
N SER A 182 -14.72 -16.11 4.63
CA SER A 182 -13.66 -17.00 4.14
C SER A 182 -12.26 -16.36 4.24
N TYR A 183 -12.17 -15.04 4.03
CA TYR A 183 -10.94 -14.28 4.28
C TYR A 183 -10.54 -14.30 5.76
N GLU A 184 -11.48 -14.03 6.69
CA GLU A 184 -11.22 -14.06 8.13
C GLU A 184 -10.76 -15.45 8.59
N GLU A 185 -11.43 -16.51 8.13
CA GLU A 185 -11.06 -17.91 8.44
C GLU A 185 -9.65 -18.23 7.93
N ALA A 186 -9.31 -17.80 6.70
CA ALA A 186 -7.97 -17.97 6.15
C ALA A 186 -6.90 -17.22 6.95
N MET A 187 -7.20 -15.99 7.38
CA MET A 187 -6.30 -15.18 8.21
C MET A 187 -6.11 -15.79 9.61
N GLN A 188 -7.17 -16.29 10.24
CA GLN A 188 -7.07 -16.99 11.52
C GLN A 188 -6.29 -18.29 11.40
N ALA A 189 -6.52 -19.08 10.36
CA ALA A 189 -5.76 -20.31 10.10
C ALA A 189 -4.28 -20.01 9.88
N TYR A 190 -3.96 -18.93 9.15
CA TYR A 190 -2.58 -18.46 9.00
C TYR A 190 -1.96 -18.06 10.34
N GLN A 191 -2.67 -17.26 11.15
CA GLN A 191 -2.19 -16.87 12.47
C GLN A 191 -1.94 -18.08 13.38
N GLN A 192 -2.85 -19.05 13.43
CA GLN A 192 -2.68 -20.28 14.20
C GLN A 192 -1.50 -21.12 13.71
N GLN A 193 -1.29 -21.22 12.40
CA GLN A 193 -0.11 -21.88 11.83
C GLN A 193 1.18 -21.15 12.22
N THR A 194 1.20 -19.82 12.17
CA THR A 194 2.38 -19.05 12.61
C THR A 194 2.61 -19.12 14.12
N ALA A 195 1.56 -19.17 14.94
CA ALA A 195 1.65 -19.29 16.38
C ALA A 195 2.15 -20.68 16.82
N SER A 196 1.61 -21.75 16.21
CA SER A 196 2.06 -23.14 16.48
C SER A 196 3.47 -23.44 15.94
N ALA A 197 3.89 -22.74 14.87
CA ALA A 197 5.28 -22.73 14.44
C ALA A 197 6.21 -21.99 15.43
N ARG A 198 5.72 -20.94 16.10
CA ARG A 198 6.46 -20.17 17.12
C ARG A 198 6.62 -20.90 18.46
N GLU A 199 5.62 -21.64 18.93
CA GLU A 199 5.70 -22.39 20.20
C GLU A 199 6.75 -23.52 20.21
N ASN A 200 7.22 -23.96 19.04
CA ASN A 200 8.17 -25.08 18.94
C ASN A 200 9.62 -24.66 18.70
N HIS A 201 9.96 -23.37 18.71
CA HIS A 201 11.18 -22.94 18.05
C HIS A 201 11.88 -21.71 18.65
N MET A 202 13.05 -21.97 19.25
CA MET A 202 14.22 -21.10 19.05
C MET A 202 14.62 -21.13 17.55
N GLU A 203 13.80 -20.64 16.62
CA GLU A 203 14.18 -20.55 15.20
C GLU A 203 14.66 -19.15 14.86
N GLY A 204 15.91 -19.10 14.44
CA GLY A 204 16.54 -17.94 13.85
C GLY A 204 18.05 -18.02 14.03
N LEU A 205 18.78 -17.16 13.35
CA LEU A 205 20.21 -17.03 13.58
C LEU A 205 20.48 -16.29 14.91
N GLU A 206 19.59 -15.42 15.35
CA GLU A 206 19.67 -14.72 16.64
C GLU A 206 19.70 -15.68 17.84
N ALA A 207 19.03 -16.82 17.78
CA ALA A 207 18.92 -17.77 18.90
C ALA A 207 20.07 -18.80 18.98
N ARG A 208 21.06 -18.70 18.09
CA ARG A 208 22.16 -19.67 17.97
C ARG A 208 23.49 -19.03 18.29
N GLU A 209 24.30 -19.74 19.05
CA GLU A 209 25.70 -19.39 19.35
C GLU A 209 26.54 -19.27 18.05
N ASN A 210 27.68 -18.56 18.13
CA ASN A 210 28.68 -18.27 17.08
C ASN A 210 28.58 -16.93 16.34
N TRP A 211 27.98 -15.89 16.93
CA TRP A 211 28.24 -14.52 16.47
C TRP A 211 29.63 -14.06 16.94
N GLN A 212 30.32 -13.30 16.12
CA GLN A 212 31.67 -12.82 16.39
C GLN A 212 31.75 -11.32 16.08
N ASP A 213 32.66 -10.61 16.74
CA ASP A 213 33.04 -9.27 16.35
C ASP A 213 33.99 -9.28 15.14
N ASP A 214 34.23 -8.10 14.56
CA ASP A 214 35.21 -7.87 13.49
C ASP A 214 36.16 -6.70 13.87
N PRO A 215 37.05 -6.92 14.85
CA PRO A 215 37.85 -5.83 15.44
C PRO A 215 38.92 -5.27 14.50
N GLN A 216 39.14 -5.89 13.34
CA GLN A 216 40.14 -5.44 12.37
C GLN A 216 39.70 -4.17 11.62
N TYR A 217 38.39 -4.03 11.38
CA TYR A 217 37.84 -2.98 10.52
C TYR A 217 36.62 -2.27 11.13
N ALA A 218 36.25 -2.62 12.36
CA ALA A 218 35.10 -2.07 13.05
C ALA A 218 35.41 -1.85 14.53
N ASN A 219 34.63 -0.97 15.15
CA ASN A 219 34.61 -0.81 16.59
C ASN A 219 34.10 -2.10 17.26
N GLU A 220 34.51 -2.29 18.51
CA GLU A 220 34.13 -3.44 19.34
C GLU A 220 32.61 -3.56 19.48
N VAL A 221 32.14 -4.81 19.47
CA VAL A 221 30.77 -5.17 19.81
C VAL A 221 30.79 -6.27 20.86
N THR A 222 29.87 -6.18 21.82
CA THR A 222 29.50 -7.28 22.70
C THR A 222 28.08 -7.71 22.37
N TRP A 223 27.77 -8.99 22.55
CA TRP A 223 26.43 -9.51 22.28
C TRP A 223 26.00 -10.53 23.32
N GLU A 224 24.71 -10.54 23.60
CA GLU A 224 24.06 -11.50 24.49
C GLU A 224 22.68 -11.87 23.96
N HIS A 225 22.17 -13.04 24.35
CA HIS A 225 20.76 -13.34 24.18
C HIS A 225 19.98 -12.67 25.31
N ARG A 226 18.95 -11.89 24.96
CA ARG A 226 18.07 -11.23 25.93
C ARG A 226 16.64 -11.70 25.71
N THR A 227 15.95 -12.05 26.79
CA THR A 227 14.50 -12.24 26.74
C THR A 227 13.82 -10.88 26.77
N VAL A 228 12.98 -10.62 25.78
CA VAL A 228 12.16 -9.41 25.67
C VAL A 228 10.69 -9.79 25.64
N HIS A 229 9.88 -9.03 26.37
CA HIS A 229 8.44 -9.20 26.36
C HIS A 229 7.85 -8.29 25.28
N HIS A 230 7.33 -8.85 24.19
CA HIS A 230 6.72 -8.09 23.11
C HIS A 230 5.36 -8.68 22.76
N GLN A 231 4.32 -7.84 22.75
CA GLN A 231 2.93 -8.23 22.44
C GLN A 231 2.39 -9.41 23.28
N GLY A 232 2.77 -9.47 24.57
CA GLY A 232 2.31 -10.52 25.48
C GLY A 232 3.08 -11.84 25.38
N VAL A 233 4.16 -11.89 24.58
CA VAL A 233 4.99 -13.09 24.38
C VAL A 233 6.44 -12.78 24.75
N ASP A 234 7.06 -13.69 25.50
CA ASP A 234 8.50 -13.67 25.75
C ASP A 234 9.23 -14.21 24.53
N ASN A 235 10.14 -13.41 23.96
CA ASN A 235 10.99 -13.81 22.85
C ASN A 235 12.48 -13.68 23.20
N ILE A 236 13.32 -14.53 22.64
CA ILE A 236 14.78 -14.43 22.78
C ILE A 236 15.32 -13.67 21.58
N VAL A 237 15.98 -12.54 21.85
CA VAL A 237 16.55 -11.67 20.82
C VAL A 237 18.05 -11.54 21.01
N LEU A 238 18.76 -11.19 19.93
CA LEU A 238 20.19 -10.89 19.97
C LEU A 238 20.37 -9.41 20.35
N ALA A 239 20.78 -9.16 21.58
CA ALA A 239 21.13 -7.83 22.07
C ALA A 239 22.60 -7.54 21.73
N ILE A 240 22.85 -6.47 20.98
CA ILE A 240 24.20 -6.10 20.53
C ILE A 240 24.52 -4.72 21.08
N THR A 241 25.53 -4.66 21.95
CA THR A 241 26.11 -3.40 22.41
C THR A 241 27.31 -3.06 21.54
N TYR A 242 27.25 -1.95 20.83
CA TYR A 242 28.38 -1.42 20.06
C TYR A 242 29.11 -0.35 20.86
N HIS A 243 30.44 -0.32 20.79
CA HIS A 243 31.27 0.63 21.53
C HIS A 243 31.84 1.71 20.59
N GLY A 244 32.14 2.88 21.15
CA GLY A 244 32.90 3.90 20.42
C GLY A 244 34.36 3.52 20.23
N GLY A 245 35.01 3.97 19.16
CA GLY A 245 36.40 3.62 18.90
C GLY A 245 37.07 4.49 17.84
N SER A 246 37.91 3.88 17.00
CA SER A 246 38.64 4.56 15.93
C SER A 246 38.04 4.36 14.53
N HIS A 247 37.03 3.49 14.41
CA HIS A 247 36.33 3.20 13.16
C HIS A 247 34.98 3.92 13.11
N ASP A 248 34.44 4.14 11.92
CA ASP A 248 33.15 4.80 11.74
C ASP A 248 31.94 3.89 12.04
N LYS A 249 32.16 2.58 12.08
CA LYS A 249 31.15 1.54 12.29
C LYS A 249 31.60 0.46 13.28
N ALA A 250 30.63 -0.21 13.87
CA ALA A 250 30.77 -1.44 14.64
C ALA A 250 30.17 -2.60 13.83
N THR A 251 30.65 -3.83 13.99
CA THR A 251 30.20 -4.96 13.15
C THR A 251 30.11 -6.24 13.95
N ILE A 252 28.96 -6.92 13.81
CA ILE A 252 28.81 -8.31 14.23
C ILE A 252 28.75 -9.19 12.98
N ARG A 253 29.41 -10.34 13.01
CA ARG A 253 29.50 -11.25 11.88
C ARG A 253 29.18 -12.68 12.25
N ARG A 254 28.81 -13.44 11.23
CA ARG A 254 28.55 -14.87 11.34
C ARG A 254 28.96 -15.58 10.06
N ALA A 255 29.80 -16.61 10.22
CA ALA A 255 30.05 -17.56 9.14
C ALA A 255 28.80 -18.40 8.88
N ARG A 256 28.26 -18.32 7.67
CA ARG A 256 27.09 -19.10 7.24
C ARG A 256 27.14 -19.29 5.73
N THR A 257 26.98 -20.55 5.30
CA THR A 257 26.85 -20.86 3.87
C THR A 257 25.38 -20.96 3.45
N PHE A 258 24.98 -20.16 2.47
CA PHE A 258 23.69 -20.25 1.79
C PHE A 258 23.77 -19.67 0.37
N SER A 259 22.83 -20.05 -0.51
CA SER A 259 22.75 -19.51 -1.87
C SER A 259 21.77 -18.34 -1.93
N ILE A 260 22.18 -17.25 -2.59
CA ILE A 260 21.31 -16.10 -2.89
C ILE A 260 20.13 -16.51 -3.77
N ASP A 261 20.29 -17.51 -4.64
CA ASP A 261 19.21 -17.92 -5.55
C ASP A 261 18.04 -18.58 -4.80
N GLN A 262 18.31 -19.14 -3.62
CA GLN A 262 17.29 -19.71 -2.71
C GLN A 262 16.76 -18.69 -1.71
N HIS A 263 17.55 -17.65 -1.45
CA HIS A 263 17.25 -16.60 -0.49
C HIS A 263 17.59 -15.25 -1.14
N PRO A 264 16.72 -14.72 -2.01
CA PRO A 264 17.01 -13.51 -2.79
C PRO A 264 17.06 -12.25 -1.94
N SER A 265 16.53 -12.30 -0.72
CA SER A 265 16.64 -11.22 0.25
C SER A 265 16.89 -11.75 1.66
N LEU A 266 17.39 -10.87 2.52
CA LEU A 266 17.43 -11.07 3.96
C LEU A 266 16.57 -10.00 4.62
N SER A 267 15.60 -10.42 5.42
CA SER A 267 14.84 -9.52 6.28
C SER A 267 14.90 -9.98 7.73
N PHE A 268 14.90 -9.02 8.66
CA PHE A 268 14.86 -9.26 10.10
C PHE A 268 14.23 -8.06 10.80
N LEU A 269 13.87 -8.25 12.07
CA LEU A 269 13.37 -7.19 12.94
C LEU A 269 14.54 -6.57 13.71
N ILE A 270 14.53 -5.25 13.83
CA ILE A 270 15.49 -4.49 14.63
C ILE A 270 14.77 -3.48 15.51
N ALA A 271 15.16 -3.40 16.77
CA ALA A 271 14.74 -2.34 17.68
C ALA A 271 15.97 -1.51 18.11
N ASN A 272 15.82 -0.18 18.08
CA ASN A 272 16.82 0.76 18.55
C ASN A 272 16.29 1.45 19.82
N PRO A 273 16.67 0.96 21.03
CA PRO A 273 16.24 1.55 22.29
C PRO A 273 16.94 2.86 22.66
N GLU A 274 17.91 3.31 21.85
CA GLU A 274 18.64 4.55 22.09
C GLU A 274 17.80 5.79 21.77
N ASP A 275 18.30 6.97 22.12
CA ASP A 275 17.67 8.27 21.86
C ASP A 275 17.96 8.83 20.46
N ALA A 276 18.90 8.22 19.73
CA ALA A 276 19.35 8.66 18.42
C ALA A 276 19.24 7.56 17.37
N ALA A 277 18.88 7.96 16.15
CA ALA A 277 18.84 7.04 15.03
C ALA A 277 20.22 6.42 14.74
N ILE A 278 20.20 5.16 14.29
CA ILE A 278 21.39 4.42 13.86
C ILE A 278 21.22 4.00 12.41
N ALA A 279 22.28 4.18 11.62
CA ALA A 279 22.32 3.68 10.25
C ALA A 279 22.90 2.26 10.26
N VAL A 280 22.21 1.33 9.60
CA VAL A 280 22.54 -0.10 9.56
C VAL A 280 22.74 -0.53 8.12
N SER A 281 23.85 -1.19 7.81
CA SER A 281 24.06 -1.85 6.52
C SER A 281 24.27 -3.35 6.72
N LEU A 282 24.14 -4.07 5.62
CA LEU A 282 24.45 -5.48 5.52
C LEU A 282 25.68 -5.66 4.64
N ALA A 283 26.65 -6.44 5.11
CA ALA A 283 27.73 -6.89 4.26
C ALA A 283 27.77 -8.42 4.18
N VAL A 284 28.21 -8.94 3.04
CA VAL A 284 28.38 -10.37 2.80
C VAL A 284 29.73 -10.63 2.16
N LYS A 285 30.32 -11.78 2.48
CA LYS A 285 31.46 -12.34 1.72
C LYS A 285 30.97 -13.55 0.95
N THR A 286 31.19 -13.59 -0.35
CA THR A 286 30.66 -14.66 -1.21
C THR A 286 31.76 -15.45 -1.94
N GLY A 287 31.41 -16.66 -2.35
CA GLY A 287 32.26 -17.52 -3.15
C GLY A 287 33.53 -18.03 -2.46
N PRO A 288 34.37 -18.76 -3.21
CA PRO A 288 35.62 -19.31 -2.68
C PRO A 288 36.65 -18.22 -2.34
N SER A 289 36.56 -17.05 -2.98
CA SER A 289 37.47 -15.92 -2.78
C SER A 289 37.04 -14.97 -1.66
N TYR A 290 35.91 -15.24 -0.99
CA TYR A 290 35.36 -14.36 0.05
C TYR A 290 35.18 -12.90 -0.42
N THR A 291 34.69 -12.72 -1.65
CA THR A 291 34.49 -11.40 -2.25
C THR A 291 33.49 -10.60 -1.42
N TYR A 292 33.90 -9.41 -0.99
CA TYR A 292 33.11 -8.55 -0.10
C TYR A 292 32.10 -7.69 -0.87
N TYR A 293 30.87 -7.65 -0.36
CA TYR A 293 29.81 -6.77 -0.83
C TYR A 293 29.13 -6.08 0.36
N GLU A 294 28.83 -4.78 0.26
CA GLU A 294 28.11 -4.02 1.29
C GLU A 294 26.92 -3.25 0.71
N SER A 295 25.75 -3.39 1.34
CA SER A 295 24.51 -2.74 0.94
C SER A 295 24.50 -1.26 1.32
N ARG A 296 23.50 -0.52 0.83
CA ARG A 296 23.20 0.82 1.35
C ARG A 296 22.74 0.73 2.82
N THR A 297 22.94 1.83 3.54
CA THR A 297 22.45 1.94 4.92
C THR A 297 20.95 2.16 4.95
N VAL A 298 20.25 1.45 5.83
CA VAL A 298 18.89 1.71 6.26
C VAL A 298 18.94 2.43 7.61
N THR A 299 18.15 3.49 7.78
CA THR A 299 18.09 4.21 9.07
C THR A 299 17.06 3.54 9.98
N VAL A 300 17.45 3.26 11.22
CA VAL A 300 16.58 2.71 12.26
C VAL A 300 16.31 3.80 13.28
N SER A 301 15.06 4.26 13.32
CA SER A 301 14.62 5.34 14.21
C SER A 301 14.66 4.92 15.68
N PRO A 302 14.94 5.84 16.62
CA PRO A 302 14.80 5.61 18.05
C PRO A 302 13.30 5.66 18.40
N GLU A 303 12.67 4.51 18.56
CA GLU A 303 11.27 4.41 19.00
C GLU A 303 11.17 3.32 20.06
N GLU A 304 10.93 3.74 21.30
CA GLU A 304 10.92 2.83 22.46
C GLU A 304 9.92 1.69 22.24
N GLY A 305 10.44 0.45 22.24
CA GLY A 305 9.62 -0.76 22.10
C GLY A 305 9.11 -1.05 20.69
N GLN A 306 9.44 -0.25 19.68
CA GLN A 306 9.05 -0.52 18.30
C GLN A 306 10.11 -1.31 17.53
N TRP A 307 9.67 -2.44 16.98
CA TRP A 307 10.44 -3.23 16.04
C TRP A 307 10.23 -2.73 14.63
N GLN A 308 11.31 -2.42 13.93
CA GLN A 308 11.32 -2.07 12.53
C GLN A 308 11.76 -3.29 11.71
N ARG A 309 10.97 -3.66 10.70
CA ARG A 309 11.41 -4.68 9.74
C ARG A 309 12.34 -4.03 8.73
N ILE A 310 13.54 -4.55 8.61
CA ILE A 310 14.50 -4.14 7.57
C ILE A 310 14.74 -5.30 6.60
N GLU A 311 14.92 -4.97 5.33
CA GLU A 311 15.11 -5.94 4.25
C GLU A 311 16.23 -5.48 3.33
N PHE A 312 17.09 -6.44 2.94
CA PHE A 312 18.17 -6.26 2.00
C PHE A 312 17.98 -7.23 0.83
N ASP A 313 17.84 -6.69 -0.37
CA ASP A 313 17.72 -7.45 -1.61
C ASP A 313 19.11 -7.82 -2.13
N PHE A 314 19.43 -9.12 -2.16
CA PHE A 314 20.70 -9.62 -2.69
C PHE A 314 20.75 -9.65 -4.22
N THR A 315 19.61 -9.46 -4.89
CA THR A 315 19.51 -9.44 -6.36
C THR A 315 19.70 -8.04 -6.95
N SER A 316 19.75 -7.01 -6.10
CA SER A 316 19.96 -5.63 -6.53
C SER A 316 21.37 -5.39 -7.10
N THR A 317 21.51 -4.28 -7.82
CA THR A 317 22.78 -3.84 -8.44
C THR A 317 23.44 -2.70 -7.65
N ASP A 318 23.00 -2.45 -6.40
CA ASP A 318 23.40 -1.30 -5.59
C ASP A 318 24.36 -1.64 -4.46
N TRP A 319 25.16 -2.70 -4.62
CA TRP A 319 26.16 -3.12 -3.64
C TRP A 319 27.51 -2.42 -3.87
N LYS A 320 28.23 -2.13 -2.79
CA LYS A 320 29.64 -1.74 -2.81
C LYS A 320 30.52 -2.96 -2.86
N SER A 321 31.55 -2.94 -3.69
CA SER A 321 32.58 -3.97 -3.75
C SER A 321 33.90 -3.38 -4.24
N GLU A 322 35.00 -4.13 -4.13
CA GLU A 322 36.26 -3.73 -4.76
C GLU A 322 36.11 -3.56 -6.28
N ALA A 323 35.36 -4.45 -6.95
CA ALA A 323 35.13 -4.41 -8.39
C ALA A 323 34.39 -3.14 -8.87
N SER A 324 33.52 -2.58 -8.03
CA SER A 324 32.84 -1.30 -8.29
C SER A 324 33.61 -0.09 -7.74
N ASN A 325 34.89 -0.25 -7.41
CA ASN A 325 35.73 0.77 -6.77
C ASN A 325 35.06 1.37 -5.52
N TRP A 326 34.44 0.50 -4.71
CA TRP A 326 33.70 0.82 -3.49
C TRP A 326 32.47 1.73 -3.71
N GLY A 327 31.95 1.80 -4.93
CA GLY A 327 30.68 2.44 -5.28
C GLY A 327 29.49 1.47 -5.24
N HIS A 328 28.28 1.99 -4.96
CA HIS A 328 27.02 1.22 -4.95
C HIS A 328 26.50 0.95 -6.37
N SER A 329 27.21 0.10 -7.11
CA SER A 329 26.88 -0.24 -8.50
C SER A 329 27.25 -1.68 -8.87
N ALA A 330 27.48 -2.55 -7.87
CA ALA A 330 27.79 -3.96 -8.08
C ALA A 330 26.57 -4.84 -7.84
N SER A 331 26.50 -5.94 -8.59
CA SER A 331 25.70 -7.12 -8.25
C SER A 331 26.53 -8.09 -7.42
N ILE A 332 25.89 -8.84 -6.51
CA ILE A 332 26.58 -9.89 -5.76
C ILE A 332 26.82 -11.11 -6.67
N GLY A 333 28.09 -11.48 -6.84
CA GLY A 333 28.51 -12.56 -7.71
C GLY A 333 28.15 -12.35 -9.18
N THR A 334 28.30 -13.40 -9.98
CA THR A 334 27.97 -13.43 -11.41
C THR A 334 27.11 -14.64 -11.73
N ALA A 335 26.20 -14.53 -12.69
CA ALA A 335 25.35 -15.64 -13.12
C ALA A 335 26.15 -16.82 -13.68
N ASP A 336 27.32 -16.55 -14.28
CA ASP A 336 28.19 -17.56 -14.90
C ASP A 336 28.96 -18.43 -13.89
N ASP A 337 29.03 -18.00 -12.62
CA ASP A 337 29.63 -18.77 -11.53
C ASP A 337 28.66 -18.83 -10.35
N PRO A 338 27.82 -19.88 -10.25
CA PRO A 338 26.89 -20.06 -9.13
C PRO A 338 27.57 -20.06 -7.76
N ARG A 339 28.84 -20.49 -7.67
CA ARG A 339 29.58 -20.48 -6.41
C ARG A 339 29.87 -19.07 -5.95
N SER A 340 30.06 -18.11 -6.86
CA SER A 340 30.23 -16.69 -6.53
C SER A 340 29.01 -16.07 -5.84
N ARG A 341 27.84 -16.74 -5.91
CA ARG A 341 26.57 -16.34 -5.28
C ARG A 341 26.26 -17.12 -4.00
N GLU A 342 27.19 -17.98 -3.56
CA GLU A 342 27.13 -18.58 -2.23
C GLU A 342 27.68 -17.59 -1.20
N VAL A 343 26.84 -17.09 -0.31
CA VAL A 343 27.28 -16.33 0.87
C VAL A 343 28.05 -17.28 1.78
N ARG A 344 29.19 -16.84 2.30
CA ARG A 344 30.05 -17.56 3.26
C ARG A 344 30.06 -16.91 4.64
N GLU A 345 29.94 -15.59 4.66
CA GLU A 345 29.89 -14.78 5.87
C GLU A 345 28.85 -13.68 5.70
N LEU A 346 28.04 -13.47 6.75
CA LEU A 346 27.10 -12.38 6.90
C LEU A 346 27.65 -11.41 7.95
N GLN A 347 27.55 -10.12 7.70
CA GLN A 347 27.93 -9.05 8.62
C GLN A 347 26.79 -8.03 8.74
N ILE A 348 26.41 -7.70 9.96
CA ILE A 348 25.47 -6.60 10.25
C ILE A 348 26.32 -5.46 10.82
N GLN A 349 26.24 -4.30 10.18
CA GLN A 349 27.12 -3.18 10.44
C GLN A 349 26.33 -1.99 10.98
N PHE A 350 26.76 -1.45 12.12
CA PHE A 350 26.15 -0.32 12.80
C PHE A 350 27.05 0.90 12.62
N HIS A 351 26.63 1.90 11.85
CA HIS A 351 27.39 3.12 11.57
C HIS A 351 27.33 4.07 12.77
N ASN A 352 28.03 3.71 13.83
CA ASN A 352 27.91 4.31 15.15
C ASN A 352 28.66 5.64 15.31
N ARG A 353 29.59 5.98 14.39
CA ARG A 353 30.37 7.24 14.42
C ARG A 353 31.01 7.49 15.79
N ASN A 354 31.65 6.46 16.34
CA ASN A 354 32.29 6.46 17.68
C ASN A 354 31.33 6.63 18.86
N ARG A 355 30.02 6.48 18.68
CA ARG A 355 29.05 6.43 19.79
C ARG A 355 28.91 5.01 20.30
N GLN A 356 28.60 4.88 21.59
CA GLN A 356 28.14 3.63 22.17
C GLN A 356 26.60 3.55 22.08
N GLY A 357 26.06 2.34 22.01
CA GLY A 357 24.62 2.10 22.12
C GLY A 357 24.27 0.62 22.01
N LEU A 358 22.98 0.33 22.08
CA LEU A 358 22.38 -0.99 22.00
C LEU A 358 21.46 -1.09 20.79
N VAL A 359 21.42 -2.25 20.15
CA VAL A 359 20.33 -2.66 19.26
C VAL A 359 19.89 -4.06 19.61
N LEU A 360 18.63 -4.36 19.32
CA LEU A 360 18.06 -5.69 19.48
C LEU A 360 17.72 -6.23 18.09
N LEU A 361 18.16 -7.44 17.77
CA LEU A 361 17.84 -8.12 16.52
C LEU A 361 16.98 -9.35 16.77
N ASP A 362 15.98 -9.56 15.92
CA ASP A 362 15.04 -10.66 16.01
C ASP A 362 14.63 -11.16 14.62
N ALA A 363 14.09 -12.38 14.56
CA ALA A 363 13.56 -13.01 13.35
C ALA A 363 14.57 -13.05 12.18
N ILE A 364 15.85 -13.32 12.46
CA ILE A 364 16.86 -13.51 11.42
C ILE A 364 16.66 -14.91 10.83
N PRO A 365 16.26 -15.05 9.56
CA PRO A 365 15.83 -16.32 9.01
C PRO A 365 16.94 -17.38 9.12
N PRO A 366 16.60 -18.62 9.53
CA PRO A 366 17.54 -19.71 9.56
C PRO A 366 17.83 -20.11 8.11
N PHE A 367 18.84 -19.52 7.47
CA PHE A 367 19.26 -19.94 6.13
C PHE A 367 19.66 -21.41 6.20
N ARG A 368 18.84 -22.31 5.65
CA ARG A 368 19.13 -23.75 5.67
C ARG A 368 20.20 -23.99 4.61
N SER A 369 21.28 -24.67 4.99
CA SER A 369 22.19 -25.18 3.98
C SER A 369 21.44 -26.24 3.17
N PRO A 370 21.57 -26.25 1.84
CA PRO A 370 20.89 -27.21 0.97
C PRO A 370 21.20 -28.67 1.34
#